data_AF-A0A0K1JU39-F1
#
_entry.id   AF-A0A0K1JU39-F1
#
_cell.length_a   1.000
_cell.length_b   1.000
_cell.length_c   1.000
_cell.angle_alpha   90.00
_cell.angle_beta   90.00
_cell.angle_gamma   90.00
#
_symmetry.space_group_name_H-M   'P 1'
#
loop_
_entity.id
_entity.type
_entity.pdbx_description
1 polymer ?
#
loop_
_entity_poly.entity_id
_entity_poly.type
_entity_poly.pdbx_seq_one_letter_code
_entity_poly.pdbx_strand_id
1 'polypeptide(L)' 'MKAAESRPWRPFHPGYVSEFEQFMRGYLDQHPAAVAEQRRGWYLWWERRQDVDARERALRDAVPTRPYYYR' A
#
# COMPACT_ATOMS: atom_id res chain seq x y z
N MET A 1 55.12 -3.88 11.45
CA MET A 1 53.83 -3.66 12.12
C MET A 1 53.02 -2.67 11.29
N LYS A 2 52.01 -3.10 10.54
CA LYS A 2 51.12 -2.18 9.80
C LYS A 2 49.87 -1.96 10.65
N ALA A 3 49.65 -0.70 11.04
CA ALA A 3 48.49 -0.28 11.80
C ALA A 3 47.21 -0.60 11.00
N ALA A 4 46.30 -1.34 11.62
CA ALA A 4 44.98 -1.61 11.08
C ALA A 4 44.17 -0.30 11.12
N GLU A 5 43.85 0.21 9.94
CA GLU A 5 43.04 1.40 9.76
C GLU A 5 41.62 1.12 10.26
N SER A 6 41.26 1.71 11.41
CA SER A 6 39.95 1.52 12.03
C SER A 6 38.90 2.27 11.21
N ARG A 7 38.05 1.53 10.47
CA ARG A 7 36.87 2.11 9.83
C ARG A 7 35.95 2.73 10.90
N PRO A 8 35.52 3.99 10.75
CA PRO A 8 34.62 4.62 11.70
C PRO A 8 33.24 3.93 11.68
N TRP A 9 32.70 3.66 12.87
CA TRP A 9 31.37 3.11 13.07
C TRP A 9 30.31 4.08 12.53
N ARG A 10 29.44 3.60 11.63
CA ARG A 10 28.32 4.37 11.08
C ARG A 10 27.01 3.80 11.66
N PRO A 11 26.23 4.57 12.45
CA PRO A 11 25.00 4.09 13.08
C PRO A 11 23.89 3.72 12.09
N PHE A 12 24.00 4.16 10.83
CA PHE A 12 23.04 3.84 9.78
C PHE A 12 23.71 2.93 8.75
N HIS A 13 23.71 1.63 9.02
CA HIS A 13 23.83 0.65 7.95
C HIS A 13 22.53 0.73 7.12
N PRO A 14 22.59 0.75 5.78
CA PRO A 14 21.40 0.43 5.00
C PRO A 14 21.01 -0.98 5.45
N GLY A 15 19.91 -1.09 6.20
CA GLY A 15 19.46 -2.35 6.75
C GLY A 15 19.24 -3.40 5.67
N TYR A 16 18.95 -4.63 6.08
CA TYR A 16 18.56 -5.68 5.13
C TYR A 16 17.38 -5.19 4.25
N VAL A 17 17.54 -5.33 2.93
CA VAL A 17 16.49 -5.08 1.94
C VAL A 17 16.08 -6.42 1.36
N SER A 18 14.78 -6.74 1.41
CA SER A 18 14.27 -8.00 0.86
C SER A 18 14.46 -8.06 -0.66
N GLU A 19 14.54 -9.28 -1.20
CA GLU A 19 14.58 -9.49 -2.66
C GLU A 19 13.35 -8.90 -3.35
N PHE A 20 12.19 -8.99 -2.69
CA PHE A 20 10.95 -8.40 -3.18
C PHE A 20 11.04 -6.88 -3.33
N GLU A 21 11.60 -6.19 -2.33
CA GLU A 21 11.75 -4.74 -2.36
C GLU A 21 12.71 -4.30 -3.49
N GLN A 22 13.81 -5.05 -3.69
CA GLN A 22 14.73 -4.81 -4.80
C GLN A 22 14.04 -5.00 -6.16
N PHE A 23 13.27 -6.08 -6.30
CA PHE A 23 12.47 -6.35 -7.50
C PHE A 23 11.48 -5.23 -7.79
N MET A 24 10.68 -4.83 -6.80
CA MET A 24 9.65 -3.80 -6.97
C MET A 24 10.26 -2.46 -7.37
N ARG A 25 11.40 -2.08 -6.79
CA ARG A 25 12.14 -0.87 -7.19
C ARG A 25 12.54 -0.92 -8.66
N GLY A 26 13.19 -2.00 -9.08
CA GLY A 26 13.61 -2.17 -10.48
C GLY A 26 12.43 -2.19 -11.45
N TYR A 27 11.32 -2.83 -11.07
CA TYR A 27 10.11 -2.86 -11.89
C TYR A 27 9.51 -1.46 -12.08
N LEU A 28 9.36 -0.69 -10.99
CA LEU A 28 8.76 0.64 -11.04
C LEU A 28 9.63 1.65 -11.79
N ASP A 29 10.96 1.55 -11.69
CA ASP A 29 11.88 2.36 -12.46
C ASP A 29 11.75 2.12 -13.97
N GLN A 30 11.51 0.86 -14.37
CA GLN A 30 11.31 0.48 -15.78
C GLN A 30 9.89 0.77 -16.29
N HIS A 31 8.90 0.90 -15.41
CA HIS A 31 7.48 1.02 -15.77
C HIS A 31 6.82 2.27 -15.15
N PRO A 32 7.21 3.49 -15.57
CA PRO A 32 6.63 4.72 -15.03
C PRO A 32 5.10 4.84 -15.26
N ALA A 33 4.57 4.18 -16.30
CA ALA A 33 3.13 4.09 -16.54
C ALA A 33 2.39 3.37 -15.41
N ALA A 34 3.00 2.37 -14.77
CA ALA A 34 2.42 1.64 -13.64
C ALA A 34 2.27 2.55 -12.41
N VAL A 35 3.22 3.48 -12.19
CA VAL A 35 3.11 4.50 -11.12
C VAL A 35 1.95 5.44 -11.39
N ALA A 36 1.78 5.86 -12.65
CA ALA A 36 0.66 6.73 -13.04
C ALA A 36 -0.71 6.03 -12.87
N GLU A 37 -0.80 4.76 -13.28
CA GLU A 37 -2.00 3.92 -13.04
C GLU A 37 -2.28 3.71 -11.55
N GLN A 38 -1.27 3.42 -10.72
CA GLN A 38 -1.45 3.30 -9.27
C GLN A 38 -2.04 4.57 -8.67
N ARG A 39 -1.54 5.75 -9.08
CA ARG A 39 -2.10 7.04 -8.64
C ARG A 39 -3.55 7.20 -9.10
N ARG A 40 -3.85 6.90 -10.37
CA ARG A 40 -5.23 6.93 -10.89
C ARG A 40 -6.16 6.01 -10.11
N GLY A 41 -5.74 4.77 -9.87
CA GLY A 41 -6.50 3.78 -9.10
C GLY A 41 -6.78 4.23 -7.67
N TRP A 42 -5.82 4.90 -7.02
CA TRP A 42 -6.01 5.49 -5.71
C TRP A 42 -7.17 6.51 -5.74
N TYR A 43 -7.14 7.46 -6.67
CA TYR A 43 -8.23 8.44 -6.80
C TYR A 43 -9.58 7.79 -7.14
N LEU A 44 -9.61 6.76 -7.99
CA LEU A 44 -10.87 6.08 -8.33
C LEU A 44 -11.57 5.47 -7.11
N TRP A 45 -10.81 4.91 -6.16
CA TRP A 45 -11.39 4.33 -4.95
C TRP A 45 -11.81 5.40 -3.93
N TRP A 46 -10.94 6.39 -3.70
CA TRP A 46 -11.16 7.41 -2.67
C TRP A 46 -12.14 8.50 -3.08
N GLU A 47 -12.13 8.92 -4.35
CA GLU A 47 -13.03 9.95 -4.90
C GLU A 47 -14.33 9.34 -5.47
N ARG A 48 -14.60 8.05 -5.20
CA ARG A 48 -15.80 7.40 -5.70
C ARG A 48 -17.04 8.07 -5.10
N ARG A 49 -17.70 8.91 -5.89
CA ARG A 49 -18.97 9.54 -5.54
C ARG A 49 -19.97 8.44 -5.16
N GLN A 50 -20.45 8.46 -3.93
CA GLN A 50 -21.53 7.58 -3.50
C GLN A 50 -22.86 8.27 -3.80
N ASP A 51 -23.81 7.52 -4.34
CA ASP A 51 -25.21 7.95 -4.40
C ASP A 51 -25.82 7.79 -3.01
N VAL A 52 -25.96 8.91 -2.30
CA VAL A 52 -26.47 8.95 -0.92
C VAL A 52 -27.94 8.54 -0.87
N ASP A 53 -28.74 8.95 -1.86
CA ASP A 53 -30.17 8.62 -1.91
C ASP A 53 -30.37 7.13 -2.18
N ALA A 54 -29.58 6.54 -3.07
CA ALA A 54 -29.58 5.09 -3.30
C ALA A 54 -29.15 4.33 -2.03
N ARG A 55 -28.13 4.82 -1.32
CA ARG A 55 -27.68 4.24 -0.06
C ARG A 55 -28.78 4.30 1.01
N GLU A 56 -29.49 5.42 1.13
CA GLU A 56 -30.59 5.55 2.08
C GLU A 56 -31.76 4.63 1.74
N ARG A 57 -32.16 4.52 0.47
CA ARG A 57 -33.21 3.57 0.05
C ARG A 57 -32.82 2.14 0.42
N ALA A 58 -31.59 1.73 0.11
CA ALA A 58 -31.08 0.41 0.46
C ALA A 58 -31.07 0.16 1.98
N LEU A 59 -30.79 1.18 2.80
CA LEU A 59 -30.86 1.08 4.26
C LEU A 59 -32.30 0.95 4.78
N ARG A 60 -33.27 1.62 4.15
CA ARG A 60 -34.70 1.50 4.53
C ARG A 60 -35.25 0.12 4.21
N ASP A 61 -34.81 -0.49 3.12
CA ASP A 61 -35.23 -1.82 2.68
C ASP A 61 -34.44 -2.96 3.36
N ALA A 62 -33.43 -2.63 4.17
CA ALA A 62 -32.57 -3.61 4.81
C ALA A 62 -33.27 -4.31 5.99
N VAL A 63 -33.22 -5.65 5.99
CA VAL A 63 -33.66 -6.47 7.12
C VAL A 63 -32.52 -6.54 8.17
N PRO A 64 -32.81 -6.35 9.48
CA PRO A 64 -31.78 -6.44 10.52
C PRO A 64 -31.11 -7.82 10.56
N THR A 65 -29.79 -7.84 10.37
CA THR A 65 -28.98 -9.07 10.50
C THR A 65 -28.54 -9.25 11.95
N ARG A 66 -28.64 -10.48 12.45
CA ARG A 66 -28.12 -10.83 13.78
C ARG A 66 -26.59 -10.64 13.82
N PRO A 67 -26.01 -10.05 14.88
CA PRO A 67 -24.57 -9.72 14.94
C PRO A 67 -23.66 -10.95 14.95
N TYR A 68 -24.19 -12.12 15.26
CA TYR A 68 -23.45 -13.37 15.26
C TYR A 68 -24.20 -14.41 14.45
N TYR A 69 -23.54 -14.90 13.41
CA TYR A 69 -23.94 -16.06 12.64
C TYR A 69 -22.93 -17.16 12.96
N TYR A 70 -23.36 -18.18 13.71
CA TYR A 70 -22.54 -19.38 13.87
C TYR A 70 -22.64 -20.20 12.59
N ARG A 71 -21.48 -20.55 12.02
CA ARG A 71 -21.35 -21.40 10.84
C ARG A 71 -20.66 -22.70 11.18
#